data_AF-A0A645IE87-F1
#
_entry.id   AF-A0A645IE87-F1
#
_cell.length_a   1.000
_cell.length_b   1.000
_cell.length_c   1.000
_cell.angle_alpha   90.00
_cell.angle_beta   90.00
_cell.angle_gamma   90.00
#
_symmetry.space_group_name_H-M   'P 1'
#
loop_
_entity.id
_entity.type
_entity.pdbx_description
1 polymer ?
#
loop_
_entity_poly.entity_id
_entity_poly.type
_entity_poly.pdbx_seq_one_letter_code
_entity_poly.pdbx_strand_id
1 'polypeptide(L)'
;MFCGGSIFSNMFGQSRTIMDKQAFDRLFSYYLNDFPAQNEQDGCDKAFHSFYSMIAPERNATERVLFFNALKKRLSGISLQRDVVIPYQGVEKALGMELAHKCIDLLDFDFDYTHENPFPVNGRIDRKKVDASFEQVFSKAAEFLK
;
A
#
# COMPACT_ATOMS: atom_id res chain seq x y z
N MET A 1 -5.06 4.83 6.26
CA MET A 1 -4.15 4.14 5.31
C MET A 1 -5.01 3.54 4.20
N PHE A 2 -4.62 3.65 2.94
CA PHE A 2 -5.34 3.00 1.83
C PHE A 2 -5.09 1.49 1.80
N CYS A 3 -5.94 0.75 1.10
CA CYS A 3 -5.80 -0.69 0.93
C CYS A 3 -4.39 -0.99 0.39
N GLY A 4 -3.59 -1.71 1.19
CA GLY A 4 -2.20 -2.08 0.87
C GLY A 4 -1.11 -1.09 1.31
N GLY A 5 -1.44 0.00 1.99
CA GLY A 5 -0.44 0.78 2.73
C GLY A 5 0.25 1.91 1.99
N SER A 6 0.05 2.02 0.67
CA SER A 6 0.65 3.07 -0.15
C SER A 6 -0.11 4.41 -0.09
N ILE A 7 0.60 5.48 -0.46
CA ILE A 7 0.01 6.75 -0.90
C ILE A 7 -0.71 6.50 -2.24
N PHE A 8 -1.90 7.06 -2.44
CA PHE A 8 -2.74 6.73 -3.61
C PHE A 8 -2.08 7.07 -4.94
N SER A 9 -1.42 8.23 -5.03
CA SER A 9 -0.67 8.66 -6.23
C SER A 9 0.48 7.74 -6.65
N ASN A 10 0.83 6.76 -5.82
CA ASN A 10 1.80 5.71 -6.14
C ASN A 10 1.17 4.31 -6.10
N MET A 11 -0.15 4.21 -6.24
CA MET A 11 -0.86 2.96 -6.49
C MET A 11 -1.22 2.85 -7.96
N PHE A 12 -0.89 1.72 -8.58
CA PHE A 12 -1.14 1.46 -9.99
C PHE A 12 -2.12 0.30 -10.13
N GLY A 13 -3.37 0.55 -9.73
CA GLY A 13 -4.49 -0.41 -9.80
C GLY A 13 -4.90 -0.83 -11.22
N GLN A 14 -4.15 -0.44 -12.24
CA GLN A 14 -4.39 -0.85 -13.62
C GLN A 14 -3.97 -2.33 -13.80
N SER A 15 -4.95 -3.23 -13.85
CA SER A 15 -4.73 -4.65 -14.17
C SER A 15 -5.98 -5.24 -14.83
N ARG A 16 -5.84 -6.41 -15.47
CA ARG A 16 -6.99 -7.11 -16.08
C ARG A 16 -8.09 -7.42 -15.06
N THR A 17 -7.73 -7.57 -13.79
CA THR A 17 -8.59 -8.10 -12.73
C THR A 17 -8.88 -7.08 -11.61
N ILE A 18 -8.21 -5.92 -11.63
CA ILE A 18 -8.46 -4.81 -10.70
C ILE A 18 -9.30 -3.72 -11.37
N MET A 19 -8.74 -3.05 -12.38
CA MET A 19 -9.35 -1.89 -13.01
C MET A 19 -8.80 -1.66 -14.41
N ASP A 20 -9.68 -1.36 -15.37
CA ASP A 20 -9.25 -0.97 -16.70
C ASP A 20 -8.58 0.41 -16.70
N LYS A 21 -7.83 0.70 -17.75
CA LYS A 21 -7.06 1.93 -17.87
C LYS A 21 -7.93 3.19 -17.80
N GLN A 22 -9.08 3.19 -18.47
CA GLN A 22 -9.92 4.38 -18.58
C GLN A 22 -10.56 4.73 -17.24
N ALA A 23 -11.03 3.72 -16.50
CA ALA A 23 -11.53 3.91 -15.14
C ALA A 23 -10.42 4.39 -14.20
N PHE A 24 -9.22 3.78 -14.28
CA PHE A 24 -8.07 4.18 -13.48
C PHE A 24 -7.66 5.63 -13.73
N ASP A 25 -7.45 6.02 -14.99
CA ASP A 25 -7.01 7.36 -15.36
C ASP A 25 -8.03 8.43 -14.88
N ARG A 26 -9.34 8.14 -14.98
CA ARG A 26 -10.40 9.03 -14.48
C ARG A 26 -10.38 9.20 -12.97
N LEU A 27 -10.32 8.10 -12.22
CA LEU A 27 -10.27 8.13 -10.76
C LEU A 27 -8.99 8.80 -10.25
N PHE A 28 -7.87 8.49 -10.89
CA PHE A 28 -6.57 9.07 -10.58
C PHE A 28 -6.59 10.60 -10.76
N SER A 29 -7.10 11.07 -11.90
CA SER A 29 -7.26 12.51 -12.15
C SER A 29 -8.21 13.16 -11.15
N TYR A 30 -9.34 12.53 -10.85
CA TYR A 30 -10.32 13.09 -9.92
C TYR A 30 -9.72 13.34 -8.53
N TYR A 31 -9.10 12.32 -7.91
CA TYR A 31 -8.57 12.48 -6.55
C TYR A 31 -7.39 13.45 -6.47
N LEU A 32 -6.59 13.53 -7.55
CA LEU A 32 -5.47 14.47 -7.60
C LEU A 32 -5.89 15.90 -7.90
N ASN A 33 -6.86 16.14 -8.78
CA ASN A 33 -7.11 17.48 -9.29
C ASN A 33 -8.43 18.08 -8.79
N ASP A 34 -9.49 17.27 -8.75
CA ASP A 34 -10.86 17.78 -8.59
C ASP A 34 -11.37 17.63 -7.15
N PHE A 35 -11.01 16.52 -6.48
CA PHE A 35 -11.48 16.18 -5.15
C PHE A 35 -11.28 17.30 -4.10
N PRO A 36 -10.13 17.98 -4.00
CA PRO A 36 -9.92 18.98 -2.96
C PRO A 36 -10.87 20.18 -3.12
N ALA A 37 -10.92 20.76 -4.32
CA ALA A 37 -11.74 21.93 -4.61
C ALA A 37 -13.24 21.66 -4.46
N GLN A 38 -13.69 20.45 -4.76
CA GLN A 38 -15.11 20.08 -4.68
C GLN A 38 -15.61 19.76 -3.26
N ASN A 39 -14.71 19.42 -2.33
CA ASN A 39 -15.10 18.92 -1.01
C ASN A 39 -14.68 19.85 0.14
N GLU A 40 -13.84 20.86 -0.12
CA GLU A 40 -13.44 21.86 0.90
C GLU A 40 -14.61 22.72 1.42
N GLN A 41 -15.71 22.84 0.66
CA GLN A 41 -16.85 23.69 1.00
C GLN A 41 -17.85 23.05 1.98
N ASP A 42 -17.86 21.71 2.09
CA ASP A 42 -18.88 20.95 2.85
C ASP A 42 -18.50 20.68 4.32
N GLY A 43 -17.49 21.38 4.84
CA GLY A 43 -16.99 21.18 6.20
C GLY A 43 -16.08 19.97 6.29
N CYS A 44 -14.77 20.21 6.20
CA CYS A 44 -13.74 19.16 6.28
C CYS A 44 -13.68 18.54 7.67
N ASP A 45 -14.20 17.34 7.82
CA ASP A 45 -14.06 16.56 9.06
C ASP A 45 -12.70 15.83 9.13
N LYS A 46 -12.48 15.11 10.23
CA LYS A 46 -11.24 14.34 10.42
C LYS A 46 -11.06 13.24 9.37
N ALA A 47 -12.15 12.66 8.87
CA ALA A 47 -12.09 11.62 7.86
C ALA A 47 -11.62 12.20 6.53
N PHE A 48 -12.13 13.38 6.15
CA PHE A 48 -11.65 14.13 4.99
C PHE A 48 -10.15 14.41 5.08
N HIS A 49 -9.66 15.00 6.17
CA HIS A 49 -8.23 15.31 6.31
C HIS A 49 -7.35 14.06 6.29
N SER A 50 -7.79 12.98 6.94
CA SER A 50 -7.09 11.69 6.93
C SER A 50 -7.02 11.12 5.52
N PHE A 51 -8.13 11.13 4.78
CA PHE A 51 -8.19 10.66 3.40
C PHE A 51 -7.32 11.53 2.48
N TYR A 52 -7.48 12.86 2.55
CA TYR A 52 -6.73 13.85 1.78
C TYR A 52 -5.22 13.69 1.95
N SER A 53 -4.76 13.49 3.19
CA SER A 53 -3.34 13.28 3.49
C SER A 53 -2.77 12.03 2.83
N MET A 54 -3.59 11.02 2.55
CA MET A 54 -3.15 9.77 1.93
C MET A 54 -3.17 9.83 0.39
N ILE A 55 -3.70 10.90 -0.22
CA ILE A 55 -3.82 10.98 -1.69
C ILE A 55 -2.45 11.16 -2.35
N ALA A 56 -1.66 12.14 -1.87
CA ALA A 56 -0.38 12.49 -2.46
C ALA A 56 0.66 12.88 -1.40
N PRO A 57 1.97 12.63 -1.63
CA PRO A 57 2.99 12.75 -0.60
C PRO A 57 3.03 14.14 0.05
N GLU A 58 2.83 15.19 -0.73
CA GLU A 58 2.86 16.58 -0.32
C GLU A 58 1.65 17.01 0.52
N ARG A 59 0.54 16.26 0.49
CA ARG A 59 -0.69 16.60 1.20
C ARG A 59 -0.56 16.24 2.68
N ASN A 60 -0.46 17.25 3.54
CA ASN A 60 -0.36 17.10 4.99
C ASN A 60 0.75 16.11 5.43
N ALA A 61 1.89 16.15 4.74
CA ALA A 61 2.98 15.19 4.92
C ALA A 61 3.45 15.07 6.39
N THR A 62 3.69 16.22 7.04
CA THR A 62 4.15 16.26 8.44
C THR A 62 3.14 15.61 9.38
N GLU A 63 1.85 15.95 9.24
CA GLU A 63 0.78 15.39 10.06
C GLU A 63 0.67 13.88 9.86
N ARG A 64 0.67 13.42 8.60
CA ARG A 64 0.61 12.00 8.24
C ARG A 64 1.77 11.20 8.83
N VAL A 65 3.00 11.70 8.69
CA VAL A 65 4.20 11.04 9.21
C VAL A 65 4.18 11.01 10.75
N LEU A 66 3.78 12.09 11.41
CA LEU A 66 3.63 12.12 12.88
C LEU A 66 2.58 11.13 13.36
N PHE A 67 1.44 11.04 12.66
CA PHE A 67 0.37 10.09 12.96
C PHE A 67 0.86 8.64 12.89
N PHE A 68 1.52 8.24 11.79
CA PHE A 68 2.06 6.88 11.68
C PHE A 68 3.18 6.59 12.67
N ASN A 69 4.04 7.57 12.98
CA ASN A 69 5.08 7.42 13.99
C ASN A 69 4.50 7.16 15.39
N ALA A 70 3.40 7.83 15.75
CA ALA A 70 2.69 7.56 16.99
C ALA A 70 2.13 6.12 17.05
N LEU A 71 1.82 5.54 15.90
CA LEU A 71 1.31 4.17 15.75
C LEU A 71 2.39 3.11 15.50
N LYS A 72 3.69 3.46 15.51
CA LYS A 72 4.78 2.54 15.13
C LYS A 72 4.79 1.19 15.85
N LYS A 73 4.34 1.14 17.11
CA LYS A 73 4.26 -0.10 17.90
C LYS A 73 3.06 -0.99 17.52
N ARG A 74 2.10 -0.42 16.80
CA ARG A 74 0.83 -1.03 16.36
C ARG A 74 0.77 -1.14 14.84
N LEU A 75 1.91 -0.93 14.16
CA LEU A 75 2.03 -0.96 12.72
C LEU A 75 3.16 -1.91 12.34
N SER A 76 2.81 -2.93 11.58
CA SER A 76 3.73 -3.83 10.90
C SER A 76 3.15 -4.15 9.53
N GLY A 77 4.01 -4.42 8.55
CA GLY A 77 3.57 -4.74 7.21
C GLY A 77 4.62 -5.52 6.45
N ILE A 78 4.18 -6.11 5.34
CA ILE A 78 5.03 -6.82 4.40
C ILE A 78 4.73 -6.24 3.01
N SER A 79 5.77 -5.83 2.30
CA SER A 79 5.69 -5.42 0.90
C SER A 79 6.48 -6.40 0.04
N LEU A 80 6.03 -6.60 -1.20
CA LEU A 80 6.72 -7.45 -2.14
C LEU A 80 7.53 -6.59 -3.10
N GLN A 81 8.80 -6.95 -3.31
CA GLN A 81 9.74 -6.15 -4.08
C GLN A 81 9.30 -5.93 -5.54
N ARG A 82 8.65 -6.91 -6.15
CA ARG A 82 8.18 -6.86 -7.55
C ARG A 82 6.70 -6.47 -7.67
N ASP A 83 6.07 -5.96 -6.61
CA ASP A 83 4.70 -5.47 -6.67
C ASP A 83 4.61 -4.20 -7.53
N VAL A 84 3.94 -4.31 -8.67
CA VAL A 84 3.70 -3.18 -9.58
C VAL A 84 2.41 -2.42 -9.27
N VAL A 85 1.47 -3.02 -8.53
CA VAL A 85 0.18 -2.42 -8.18
C VAL A 85 0.32 -1.55 -6.95
N ILE A 86 1.03 -2.05 -5.94
CA ILE A 86 1.38 -1.31 -4.72
C ILE A 86 2.90 -1.38 -4.50
N PRO A 87 3.68 -0.60 -5.26
CA PRO A 87 5.12 -0.57 -5.10
C PRO A 87 5.52 -0.10 -3.70
N TYR A 88 6.59 -0.69 -3.16
CA TYR A 88 7.13 -0.33 -1.85
C TYR A 88 7.43 1.17 -1.70
N GLN A 89 7.88 1.83 -2.77
CA GLN A 89 8.12 3.28 -2.76
C GLN A 89 6.86 4.09 -2.39
N GLY A 90 5.67 3.61 -2.75
CA GLY A 90 4.42 4.25 -2.37
C GLY A 90 4.12 4.11 -0.87
N VAL A 91 4.51 2.99 -0.26
CA VAL A 91 4.46 2.78 1.20
C VAL A 91 5.46 3.69 1.91
N GLU A 92 6.68 3.83 1.40
CA GLU A 92 7.68 4.77 1.94
C GLU A 92 7.17 6.21 1.92
N LYS A 93 6.50 6.63 0.85
CA LYS A 93 5.90 7.98 0.73
C LYS A 93 4.72 8.20 1.69
N ALA A 94 3.99 7.13 2.03
CA ALA A 94 2.90 7.20 3.00
C ALA A 94 3.41 7.32 4.43
N LEU A 95 4.29 6.42 4.86
CA LEU A 95 4.74 6.29 6.25
C LEU A 95 5.92 7.23 6.58
N GLY A 96 6.68 7.64 5.57
CA GLY A 96 8.03 8.22 5.70
C GLY A 96 9.09 7.11 5.68
N MET A 97 10.23 7.38 5.03
CA MET A 97 11.29 6.39 4.78
C MET A 97 11.74 5.66 6.05
N GLU A 98 12.09 6.41 7.10
CA GLU A 98 12.61 5.83 8.34
C GLU A 98 11.63 4.86 9.00
N LEU A 99 10.35 5.22 9.04
CA LEU A 99 9.32 4.39 9.65
C LEU A 99 8.98 3.18 8.76
N ALA A 100 8.90 3.38 7.45
CA ALA A 100 8.68 2.29 6.50
C ALA A 100 9.77 1.22 6.63
N HIS A 101 11.05 1.61 6.65
CA HIS A 101 12.17 0.67 6.78
C HIS A 101 12.21 -0.07 8.11
N LYS A 102 11.60 0.50 9.16
CA LYS A 102 11.53 -0.12 10.50
C LYS A 102 10.33 -1.04 10.66
N CYS A 103 9.19 -0.70 10.07
CA CYS A 103 7.92 -1.39 10.29
C CYS A 103 7.51 -2.30 9.14
N ILE A 104 8.11 -2.16 7.95
CA ILE A 104 7.70 -2.88 6.74
C ILE A 104 8.85 -3.77 6.29
N ASP A 105 8.60 -5.08 6.25
CA ASP A 105 9.50 -6.04 5.65
C ASP A 105 9.34 -6.05 4.13
N LEU A 106 10.44 -5.85 3.41
CA LEU A 106 10.47 -6.01 1.95
C LEU A 106 10.91 -7.43 1.61
N LEU A 107 10.01 -8.23 1.05
CA LEU A 107 10.30 -9.59 0.62
C LEU A 107 10.40 -9.68 -0.90
N ASP A 108 11.31 -10.53 -1.37
CA ASP A 108 11.34 -10.97 -2.77
C ASP A 108 11.32 -12.49 -2.82
N PHE A 109 10.25 -13.04 -3.38
CA PHE A 109 10.14 -14.49 -3.53
C PHE A 109 10.95 -14.97 -4.74
N ASP A 110 11.55 -16.16 -4.60
CA ASP A 110 12.34 -16.80 -5.66
C ASP A 110 11.46 -17.59 -6.65
N PHE A 111 10.39 -16.94 -7.09
CA PHE A 111 9.45 -17.40 -8.12
C PHE A 111 8.66 -16.22 -8.69
N ASP A 112 7.98 -16.42 -9.80
CA ASP A 112 7.11 -15.39 -10.36
C ASP A 112 5.85 -15.23 -9.52
N TYR A 113 5.59 -14.01 -9.07
CA TYR A 113 4.41 -13.63 -8.31
C TYR A 113 3.82 -12.32 -8.83
N THR A 114 2.57 -12.07 -8.47
CA THR A 114 1.89 -10.80 -8.76
C THR A 114 1.21 -10.30 -7.49
N HIS A 115 0.82 -9.03 -7.47
CA HIS A 115 0.03 -8.44 -6.38
C HIS A 115 -1.20 -9.30 -6.03
N GLU A 116 -1.91 -9.76 -7.06
CA GLU A 116 -3.19 -10.47 -6.94
C GLU A 116 -3.02 -11.95 -6.63
N ASN A 117 -1.84 -12.50 -6.90
CA ASN A 117 -1.51 -13.90 -6.67
C ASN A 117 -0.06 -14.02 -6.17
N PRO A 118 0.19 -13.64 -4.89
CA PRO A 118 1.53 -13.69 -4.31
C PRO A 118 2.00 -15.12 -4.02
N PHE A 119 1.07 -16.08 -3.89
CA PHE A 119 1.34 -17.49 -3.63
C PHE A 119 0.68 -18.38 -4.71
N PRO A 120 1.24 -18.39 -5.94
CA PRO A 120 0.63 -19.08 -7.07
C PRO A 120 0.63 -20.60 -6.88
N VAL A 121 -0.54 -21.21 -7.10
CA VAL A 121 -0.74 -22.67 -7.04
C VAL A 121 -0.72 -23.35 -8.40
N ASN A 122 -0.38 -22.62 -9.46
CA ASN A 122 -0.24 -23.22 -10.79
C ASN A 122 1.00 -24.14 -10.76
N GLY A 123 0.88 -25.40 -11.17
CA GLY A 123 1.93 -26.42 -11.03
C GLY A 123 3.23 -26.18 -11.82
N ARG A 124 3.49 -24.95 -12.24
CA ARG A 124 4.71 -24.50 -12.92
C ARG A 124 5.80 -24.04 -11.95
N ILE A 125 5.42 -23.73 -10.70
CA ILE A 125 6.32 -23.22 -9.66
C ILE A 125 6.55 -24.31 -8.61
N ASP A 126 7.76 -24.35 -8.05
CA ASP A 126 8.08 -25.26 -6.95
C ASP A 126 7.20 -24.96 -5.73
N ARG A 127 6.27 -25.88 -5.46
CA ARG A 127 5.33 -25.77 -4.35
C ARG A 127 6.02 -25.60 -3.01
N LYS A 128 7.19 -26.19 -2.79
CA LYS A 128 7.92 -26.05 -1.52
C LYS A 128 8.35 -24.61 -1.29
N LYS A 129 8.76 -23.90 -2.35
CA LYS A 129 9.12 -22.47 -2.25
C LYS A 129 7.89 -21.62 -1.94
N VAL A 130 6.77 -21.88 -2.60
CA VAL A 130 5.51 -21.16 -2.37
C VAL A 130 5.01 -21.37 -0.94
N ASP A 131 4.96 -22.62 -0.47
CA ASP A 131 4.52 -22.97 0.88
C ASP A 131 5.44 -22.33 1.94
N ALA A 132 6.76 -22.36 1.74
CA ALA A 132 7.71 -21.71 2.64
C ALA A 132 7.55 -20.17 2.69
N SER A 133 7.32 -19.52 1.54
CA SER A 133 7.04 -18.08 1.48
C SER A 133 5.71 -17.72 2.12
N PHE A 134 4.69 -18.56 1.95
CA PHE A 134 3.40 -18.41 2.63
C PHE A 134 3.58 -18.49 4.15
N GLU A 135 4.25 -19.54 4.63
CA GLU A 135 4.54 -19.72 6.05
C GLU A 135 5.34 -18.55 6.62
N GLN A 136 6.35 -18.04 5.89
CA GLN A 136 7.12 -16.87 6.29
C GLN A 136 6.23 -15.64 6.52
N VAL A 137 5.33 -15.33 5.58
CA VAL A 137 4.44 -14.16 5.66
C VAL A 137 3.46 -14.29 6.82
N PHE A 138 2.76 -15.41 6.93
CA PHE A 138 1.74 -15.59 7.95
C PHE A 138 2.31 -15.83 9.35
N SER A 139 3.52 -16.39 9.46
CA SER A 139 4.21 -16.50 10.76
C SER A 139 4.58 -15.13 11.31
N LYS A 140 5.09 -14.23 10.46
CA LYS A 140 5.37 -12.83 10.85
C LYS A 140 4.10 -12.08 11.26
N ALA A 141 3.02 -12.24 10.50
CA ALA A 141 1.73 -11.65 10.84
C ALA A 141 1.19 -12.18 12.19
N ALA A 142 1.31 -13.49 12.43
CA ALA A 142 0.90 -14.10 13.69
C ALA A 142 1.77 -13.66 14.87
N GLU A 143 3.08 -13.53 14.69
CA GLU A 143 4.01 -13.06 15.72
C GLU A 143 3.70 -11.63 16.14
N PHE A 144 3.37 -10.75 15.19
CA PHE A 144 3.01 -9.36 15.49
C PHE A 144 1.71 -9.22 16.32
N LEU A 145 0.80 -10.20 16.24
CA LEU A 145 -0.48 -10.18 16.96
C LEU A 145 -0.42 -10.82 18.36
N LYS A 146 0.73 -11.39 18.75
CA LYS A 146 0.95 -11.93 20.10
C LYS A 146 1.24 -10.83 21.11
#